data_AF-A0A534RL40-F1
#
_entry.id   AF-A0A534RL40-F1
#
_cell.length_a   1.000
_cell.length_b   1.000
_cell.length_c   1.000
_cell.angle_alpha   90.00
_cell.angle_beta   90.00
_cell.angle_gamma   90.00
#
_symmetry.space_group_name_H-M   'P 1'
#
loop_
_entity.id
_entity.type
_entity.pdbx_description
1 polymer ?
#
loop_
_entity_poly.entity_id
_entity_poly.type
_entity_poly.pdbx_seq_one_letter_code
_entity_poly.pdbx_strand_id
1 'polypeptide(L)' 'GAIAAKTVTYDFHRLMEGATLVKCSEFGRAIIAHM' A
#
# COMPACT_ATOMS: atom_id res chain seq x y z
N GLY A 1 -5.68 -4.80 -6.67
CA GLY A 1 -5.59 -3.46 -6.05
C GLY A 1 -4.56 -3.44 -4.92
N ALA A 2 -3.79 -2.35 -4.79
CA ALA A 2 -2.65 -2.21 -3.87
C ALA A 2 -2.94 -2.54 -2.39
N ILE A 3 -4.15 -2.25 -1.91
CA ILE A 3 -4.58 -2.57 -0.54
C ILE A 3 -4.68 -4.09 -0.31
N ALA A 4 -5.21 -4.85 -1.29
CA ALA A 4 -5.28 -6.30 -1.21
C ALA A 4 -3.89 -6.95 -1.26
N ALA A 5 -2.94 -6.32 -1.96
CA ALA A 5 -1.52 -6.70 -1.98
C ALA A 5 -0.75 -6.21 -0.73
N LYS A 6 -1.44 -5.62 0.26
CA LYS A 6 -0.89 -5.07 1.50
C LYS A 6 0.29 -4.11 1.31
N THR A 7 0.40 -3.45 0.15
CA THR A 7 1.42 -2.42 -0.11
C THR A 7 0.77 -1.06 0.07
N VAL A 8 0.96 -0.45 1.22
CA VAL A 8 0.12 0.65 1.70
C VAL A 8 0.90 1.72 2.45
N THR A 9 0.32 2.91 2.59
CA THR A 9 0.86 3.99 3.41
C THR A 9 0.69 3.72 4.90
N TYR A 10 1.34 4.56 5.72
CA TYR A 10 1.38 4.45 7.19
C TYR A 10 0.01 4.25 7.84
N ASP A 11 -1.03 4.91 7.31
CA ASP A 11 -2.38 4.86 7.88
C ASP A 11 -2.99 3.46 7.89
N PHE A 12 -2.72 2.68 6.85
CA PHE A 12 -3.17 1.30 6.75
C PHE A 12 -2.16 0.33 7.35
N HIS A 13 -0.87 0.60 7.19
CA HIS A 13 0.19 -0.26 7.71
C HIS A 13 0.05 -0.51 9.22
N ARG A 14 -0.32 0.51 10.01
CA ARG A 14 -0.54 0.34 11.46
C ARG A 14 -1.77 -0.50 11.83
N LEU A 15 -2.67 -0.75 10.88
CA LEU A 15 -3.89 -1.55 11.06
C LEU A 15 -3.80 -2.92 10.39
N MET A 16 -2.71 -3.21 9.66
CA MET A 16 -2.58 -4.40 8.83
C MET A 16 -1.30 -5.16 9.17
N GLU A 17 -1.46 -6.39 9.66
CA GLU A 17 -0.33 -7.27 9.92
C GLU A 17 0.32 -7.76 8.60
N GLY A 18 1.64 -7.64 8.54
CA GLY A 18 2.46 -8.04 7.39
C GLY A 18 2.30 -7.13 6.17
N ALA A 19 1.89 -5.88 6.36
CA ALA A 19 1.84 -4.89 5.28
C ALA A 19 3.23 -4.32 4.96
N THR A 20 3.45 -3.98 3.69
CA THR A 20 4.64 -3.25 3.24
C THR A 20 4.34 -1.76 3.27
N LEU A 21 5.08 -1.02 4.11
CA LEU A 21 4.97 0.43 4.23
C LEU A 21 5.62 1.14 3.03
N VAL A 22 4.87 1.97 2.33
CA VAL A 22 5.38 2.80 1.21
C VAL A 22 5.03 4.27 1.38
N LYS A 23 5.76 5.14 0.67
CA LYS A 23 5.45 6.58 0.64
C LYS A 23 4.22 6.88 -0.22
N CYS A 24 3.62 8.06 -0.05
CA CYS A 24 2.40 8.44 -0.77
C CYS A 24 2.57 8.42 -2.31
N SER A 25 3.71 8.89 -2.81
CA SER A 25 4.03 8.85 -4.25
C SER A 25 4.22 7.42 -4.79
N GLU A 26 4.73 6.50 -3.97
CA GLU A 26 4.91 5.09 -4.32
C GLU A 26 3.58 4.32 -4.27
N PHE A 27 2.71 4.66 -3.33
CA PHE A 27 1.38 4.08 -3.23
C PHE A 27 0.55 4.32 -4.50
N GLY A 28 0.63 5.51 -5.09
CA GLY A 28 0.00 5.80 -6.39
C GLY A 28 0.51 4.88 -7.50
N ARG A 29 1.82 4.59 -7.55
CA ARG A 29 2.39 3.63 -8.50
C ARG A 29 1.90 2.21 -8.23
N ALA A 30 1.80 1.81 -6.97
CA ALA A 30 1.26 0.51 -6.58
C ALA A 30 -0.21 0.34 -6.98
N ILE A 31 -1.02 1.41 -6.91
CA ILE A 31 -2.40 1.39 -7.40
C ILE A 31 -2.42 1.15 -8.92
N ILE A 32 -1.66 1.92 -9.69
CA ILE A 32 -1.60 1.80 -11.17
C ILE A 32 -1.13 0.41 -11.59
N ALA A 33 -0.13 -0.16 -10.90
CA ALA A 33 0.39 -1.50 -11.19
C ALA A 33 -0.62 -2.64 -10.92
N HIS A 34 -1.68 -2.36 -10.16
CA HIS A 34 -2.71 -3.31 -9.77
C HIS A 34 -4.12 -2.94 -10.27
N MET A 35 -4.22 -1.97 -11.20
CA MET A 35 -5.38 -1.77 -12.07
C MET A 35 -5.35 -2.83 -13.18
#